data_AF-A0A928S4R1-F1
#
_entry.id   AF-A0A928S4R1-F1
#
_cell.length_a   1.000
_cell.length_b   1.000
_cell.length_c   1.000
_cell.angle_alpha   90.00
_cell.angle_beta   90.00
_cell.angle_gamma   90.00
#
_symmetry.space_group_name_H-M   'P 1'
#
loop_
_entity.id
_entity.type
_entity.pdbx_description
1 polymer ?
#
loop_
_entity_poly.entity_id
_entity_poly.type
_entity_poly.pdbx_seq_one_letter_code
_entity_poly.pdbx_strand_id
1 'polypeptide(L)'
;MHELATWQDDDGRQRYRDADALRLPKRLRKHWNHLFTFLDKPDVPFDNNLAERMIRPAVIIRKNSLSNRSQQGAATQAILMSVYRTLKLRGHDPIRTIVAALRTCLQAGKPPPLPPPVVANG
;
A
#
# COMPACT_ATOMS: atom_id res chain seq x y z
N MET A 1 27.11 14.76 -11.07
CA MET A 1 26.17 13.63 -11.22
C MET A 1 26.48 12.79 -12.48
N HIS A 2 27.72 12.33 -12.66
CA HIS A 2 28.12 11.45 -13.77
C HIS A 2 28.79 10.15 -13.28
N GLU A 3 28.94 9.98 -11.96
CA GLU A 3 29.80 8.94 -11.35
C GLU A 3 29.04 7.72 -10.81
N LEU A 4 27.70 7.74 -10.86
CA LEU A 4 26.86 6.62 -10.39
C LEU A 4 26.40 5.68 -11.53
N ALA A 5 26.60 6.06 -12.79
CA ALA A 5 26.18 5.26 -13.94
C ALA A 5 27.08 4.03 -14.16
N THR A 6 28.35 4.09 -13.75
CA THR A 6 29.33 3.01 -13.94
C THR A 6 29.02 1.75 -13.11
N TRP A 7 28.24 1.86 -12.02
CA TRP A 7 27.79 0.71 -11.24
C TRP A 7 26.57 -0.03 -11.82
N GLN A 8 25.84 0.59 -12.76
CA GLN A 8 24.73 -0.10 -13.43
C GLN A 8 25.22 -1.07 -14.51
N ASP A 9 26.40 -0.81 -15.08
CA ASP A 9 26.95 -1.52 -16.24
C ASP A 9 28.06 -2.52 -15.89
N ASP A 10 28.59 -2.47 -14.66
CA ASP A 10 29.51 -3.51 -14.17
C ASP A 10 28.67 -4.74 -13.78
N ASP A 11 28.27 -5.50 -14.79
CA ASP A 11 27.81 -6.87 -14.65
C ASP A 11 28.96 -7.68 -14.06
N GLY A 12 29.10 -7.63 -12.72
CA GLY A 12 30.03 -8.43 -11.94
C GLY A 12 29.94 -9.87 -12.44
N ARG A 13 30.90 -10.23 -13.29
CA ARG A 13 30.75 -11.33 -14.24
C ARG A 13 30.42 -12.61 -13.48
N GLN A 14 29.16 -13.03 -13.61
CA GLN A 14 28.62 -14.37 -13.41
C GLN A 14 29.19 -15.17 -12.20
N ARG A 15 28.98 -14.73 -10.95
CA ARG A 15 29.39 -15.53 -9.77
C ARG A 15 28.30 -16.43 -9.18
N TYR A 16 27.04 -16.12 -9.44
CA TYR A 16 25.90 -16.84 -8.88
C TYR A 16 25.26 -17.76 -9.93
N ARG A 17 25.33 -19.08 -9.70
CA ARG A 17 24.70 -20.10 -10.56
C ARG A 17 23.25 -20.41 -10.17
N ASP A 18 22.86 -20.01 -8.97
CA ASP A 18 21.54 -20.27 -8.43
C ASP A 18 20.50 -19.26 -8.95
N ALA A 19 19.35 -19.75 -9.39
CA ALA A 19 18.31 -18.92 -9.97
C ALA A 19 17.67 -17.94 -8.96
N ASP A 20 17.59 -18.31 -7.68
CA ASP A 20 17.11 -17.43 -6.61
C ASP A 20 18.11 -16.33 -6.31
N ALA A 21 19.41 -16.64 -6.30
CA ALA A 21 20.46 -15.64 -6.14
C ALA A 21 20.45 -14.60 -7.27
N LEU A 22 20.09 -14.99 -8.50
CA LEU A 22 19.96 -14.08 -9.64
C LEU A 22 18.68 -13.22 -9.62
N ARG A 23 17.64 -13.63 -8.87
CA ARG A 23 16.38 -12.86 -8.77
C ARG A 23 16.55 -11.56 -8.01
N LEU A 24 17.41 -11.53 -6.98
CA LEU A 24 17.60 -10.34 -6.15
C LEU A 24 18.18 -9.16 -6.94
N PRO A 25 19.36 -9.29 -7.60
CA PRO A 25 19.96 -8.18 -8.36
C PRO A 25 19.05 -7.69 -9.48
N LYS A 26 18.38 -8.61 -10.19
CA LYS A 26 17.40 -8.27 -11.23
C LYS A 26 16.25 -7.42 -10.68
N ARG A 27 15.76 -7.75 -9.48
CA ARG A 27 14.68 -7.02 -8.83
C ARG A 27 15.14 -5.67 -8.29
N LEU A 28 16.35 -5.59 -7.73
CA LEU A 28 16.96 -4.33 -7.29
C LEU A 28 17.14 -3.36 -8.46
N ARG A 29 17.71 -3.82 -9.58
CA ARG A 29 17.83 -3.02 -10.82
C ARG A 29 16.47 -2.55 -11.32
N LYS A 30 15.48 -3.45 -11.38
CA LYS A 30 14.11 -3.10 -11.82
C LYS A 30 13.46 -1.99 -10.99
N HIS A 31 13.75 -1.94 -9.69
CA HIS A 31 13.12 -0.99 -8.77
C HIS A 31 14.06 0.11 -8.26
N TRP A 32 15.25 0.23 -8.84
CA TRP A 32 16.32 1.14 -8.41
C TRP A 32 15.81 2.57 -8.18
N ASN A 33 15.14 3.12 -9.19
CA ASN A 33 14.61 4.49 -9.16
C ASN A 33 13.57 4.72 -8.04
N HIS A 34 12.91 3.67 -7.55
CA HIS A 34 11.95 3.77 -6.46
C HIS A 34 12.62 3.61 -5.08
N LEU A 35 13.62 2.73 -4.98
CA LEU A 35 14.33 2.43 -3.73
C LEU A 35 15.05 3.67 -3.17
N PHE A 36 15.56 4.54 -4.03
CA PHE A 36 16.35 5.71 -3.64
C PHE A 36 15.60 7.04 -3.73
N THR A 37 14.26 7.00 -3.83
CA THR A 37 13.43 8.21 -3.95
C THR A 37 13.70 9.25 -2.84
N PHE A 38 14.07 8.79 -1.64
CA PHE A 38 14.39 9.65 -0.49
C PHE A 38 15.65 10.50 -0.69
N LEU A 39 16.53 10.14 -1.63
CA LEU A 39 17.69 10.97 -2.00
C LEU A 39 17.26 12.22 -2.77
N ASP A 40 16.21 12.10 -3.58
CA ASP A 40 15.69 13.21 -4.41
C ASP A 40 14.58 14.00 -3.69
N LYS A 41 13.88 13.39 -2.73
CA LYS A 41 12.72 13.97 -2.04
C LYS A 41 12.91 13.92 -0.53
N PRO A 42 13.22 15.04 0.13
CA PRO A 42 13.53 15.07 1.57
C PRO A 42 12.35 14.64 2.46
N ASP A 43 11.12 14.80 2.01
CA ASP A 43 9.91 14.43 2.76
C ASP A 43 9.61 12.91 2.71
N VAL A 44 10.34 12.15 1.90
CA VAL A 44 10.15 10.70 1.77
C VAL A 44 11.11 9.99 2.72
N PRO A 45 10.62 9.19 3.69
CA PRO A 45 11.49 8.41 4.56
C PRO A 45 12.35 7.41 3.77
N PHE A 46 13.54 7.12 4.28
CA PHE A 46 14.41 6.07 3.71
C PHE A 46 13.86 4.66 3.95
N ASP A 47 12.88 4.51 4.83
CA ASP A 47 12.25 3.24 5.21
C ASP A 47 10.82 3.11 4.66
N ASN A 48 10.31 1.87 4.66
CA ASN A 48 8.96 1.54 4.20
C ASN A 48 7.97 1.36 5.37
N ASN A 49 8.31 1.82 6.57
CA ASN A 49 7.55 1.52 7.79
C ASN A 49 6.11 2.02 7.70
N LEU A 50 5.90 3.18 7.07
CA LEU A 50 4.57 3.75 6.88
C LEU A 50 3.69 2.80 6.05
N ALA A 51 4.15 2.37 4.88
CA ALA A 51 3.34 1.51 4.01
C ALA A 51 3.08 0.14 4.66
N GLU A 52 4.08 -0.44 5.33
CA GLU A 52 3.92 -1.69 6.07
C GLU A 52 2.91 -1.58 7.21
N ARG A 53 2.97 -0.51 8.00
CA ARG A 53 1.97 -0.22 9.04
C ARG A 53 0.59 -0.02 8.44
N MET A 54 0.50 0.56 7.24
CA MET A 54 -0.77 0.80 6.56
C MET A 54 -1.44 -0.49 6.07
N ILE A 55 -0.67 -1.44 5.53
CA ILE A 55 -1.21 -2.70 4.99
C ILE A 55 -1.41 -3.79 6.06
N ARG A 56 -0.62 -3.77 7.15
CA ARG A 56 -0.61 -4.82 8.18
C ARG A 56 -2.00 -5.20 8.71
N PRO A 57 -2.93 -4.27 9.00
CA PRO A 57 -4.26 -4.66 9.49
C PRO A 57 -5.07 -5.48 8.49
N ALA A 58 -4.97 -5.20 7.18
CA ALA A 58 -5.62 -6.01 6.16
C ALA A 58 -5.04 -7.43 6.10
N VAL A 59 -3.71 -7.56 6.24
CA VAL A 59 -3.03 -8.85 6.28
C VAL A 59 -3.43 -9.67 7.51
N ILE A 60 -3.50 -9.04 8.69
CA ILE A 60 -3.94 -9.69 9.93
C ILE A 60 -5.38 -10.18 9.81
N ILE A 61 -6.30 -9.34 9.31
CA ILE A 61 -7.70 -9.75 9.13
C ILE A 61 -7.79 -10.92 8.15
N ARG A 62 -7.08 -10.85 7.00
CA ARG A 62 -7.04 -11.97 6.04
C ARG A 62 -6.55 -13.25 6.69
N LYS A 63 -5.51 -13.19 7.52
CA LYS A 63 -4.98 -14.35 8.26
C LYS A 63 -6.01 -14.91 9.24
N ASN A 64 -6.63 -14.06 10.04
CA ASN A 64 -7.61 -14.46 11.05
C ASN A 64 -8.90 -15.04 10.43
N SER A 65 -9.27 -14.59 9.23
CA SER A 65 -10.41 -15.10 8.47
C SER A 65 -10.10 -16.33 7.61
N LEU A 66 -8.97 -17.02 7.85
CA LEU A 66 -8.54 -18.21 7.09
C LEU A 66 -8.34 -17.98 5.58
N SER A 67 -7.99 -16.73 5.20
CA SER A 67 -7.86 -16.26 3.82
C SER A 67 -9.14 -16.31 2.99
N ASN A 68 -9.13 -15.64 1.83
CA ASN A 68 -10.26 -15.67 0.90
C ASN A 68 -10.26 -16.98 0.12
N ARG A 69 -11.43 -17.64 0.07
CA ARG A 69 -11.64 -18.88 -0.69
C ARG A 69 -12.22 -18.68 -2.09
N SER A 70 -12.51 -17.43 -2.45
CA SER A 70 -13.00 -17.07 -3.78
C SER A 70 -12.45 -15.70 -4.20
N GLN A 71 -12.34 -15.49 -5.52
CA GLN A 71 -11.93 -14.21 -6.09
C GLN A 71 -12.89 -13.09 -5.71
N GLN A 72 -14.20 -13.38 -5.70
CA GLN A 72 -15.23 -12.44 -5.28
C GLN A 72 -15.06 -12.05 -3.80
N GLY A 73 -14.79 -13.01 -2.91
CA GLY A 73 -14.52 -12.72 -1.50
C GLY A 73 -13.28 -11.85 -1.31
N ALA A 74 -12.22 -12.11 -2.08
CA ALA A 74 -11.01 -11.30 -2.05
C ALA A 74 -11.25 -9.86 -2.52
N ALA A 75 -12.01 -9.68 -3.59
CA ALA A 75 -12.40 -8.36 -4.08
C ALA A 75 -13.25 -7.60 -3.05
N THR A 76 -14.25 -8.26 -2.47
CA THR A 76 -15.10 -7.67 -1.42
C THR A 76 -14.27 -7.25 -0.20
N GLN A 77 -13.37 -8.10 0.27
CA GLN A 77 -12.48 -7.76 1.39
C GLN A 77 -11.58 -6.56 1.03
N ALA A 78 -11.01 -6.51 -0.17
CA ALA A 78 -10.15 -5.41 -0.61
C ALA A 78 -10.92 -4.08 -0.62
N ILE A 79 -12.16 -4.06 -1.12
CA ILE A 79 -13.03 -2.88 -1.13
C ILE A 79 -13.33 -2.43 0.30
N LEU A 80 -13.79 -3.34 1.16
CA LEU A 80 -14.14 -3.04 2.54
C LEU A 80 -12.94 -2.50 3.33
N MET A 81 -11.78 -3.11 3.17
CA MET A 81 -10.54 -2.63 3.81
C MET A 81 -10.11 -1.27 3.27
N SER A 82 -10.23 -1.02 1.97
CA SER A 82 -9.92 0.29 1.39
C SER A 82 -10.78 1.40 1.97
N VAL A 83 -12.11 1.19 2.02
CA VAL A 83 -13.06 2.14 2.61
C VAL A 83 -12.76 2.36 4.10
N TYR A 84 -12.61 1.28 4.86
CA TYR A 84 -12.33 1.35 6.29
C TYR A 84 -11.04 2.13 6.60
N ARG A 85 -9.95 1.82 5.88
CA ARG A 85 -8.64 2.46 6.08
C ARG A 85 -8.69 3.94 5.69
N THR A 86 -9.37 4.28 4.60
CA THR A 86 -9.54 5.66 4.14
C THR A 86 -10.27 6.50 5.19
N LEU A 87 -11.37 5.98 5.75
CA LEU A 87 -12.12 6.67 6.79
C LEU A 87 -11.27 6.88 8.05
N LYS A 88 -10.54 5.85 8.48
CA LYS A 88 -9.65 5.93 9.64
C LYS A 88 -8.52 6.95 9.44
N LEU A 89 -7.92 7.00 8.25
CA LEU A 89 -6.87 7.96 7.91
C LEU A 89 -7.39 9.41 7.89
N ARG A 90 -8.68 9.60 7.56
CA ARG A 90 -9.35 10.92 7.55
C ARG A 90 -9.91 11.33 8.92
N GLY A 91 -9.66 10.55 9.98
CA GLY A 91 -10.10 10.84 11.34
C GLY A 91 -11.56 10.49 11.65
N HIS A 92 -12.20 9.67 10.81
CA HIS A 92 -13.60 9.25 11.00
C HIS A 92 -13.69 7.90 11.70
N ASP A 93 -14.75 7.70 12.49
CA ASP A 93 -15.16 6.37 12.92
C ASP A 93 -15.69 5.59 11.69
N PRO A 94 -15.02 4.51 11.24
CA PRO A 94 -15.39 3.88 9.98
C PRO A 94 -16.75 3.21 10.03
N ILE A 95 -17.10 2.56 11.15
CA ILE A 95 -18.34 1.79 11.26
C ILE A 95 -19.53 2.73 11.30
N ARG A 96 -19.48 3.76 12.14
CA ARG A 96 -20.52 4.80 12.23
C ARG A 96 -20.72 5.49 10.89
N THR A 97 -19.64 5.81 10.19
CA THR A 97 -19.71 6.48 8.88
C THR A 97 -20.33 5.58 7.81
N ILE A 98 -19.91 4.32 7.73
CA ILE A 98 -20.47 3.35 6.78
C ILE A 98 -21.96 3.13 7.06
N VAL A 99 -22.36 2.94 8.32
CA VAL A 99 -23.77 2.77 8.71
C VAL A 99 -24.61 4.00 8.33
N ALA A 100 -24.11 5.20 8.60
CA ALA A 100 -24.79 6.44 8.20
C ALA A 100 -24.93 6.55 6.67
N ALA A 101 -23.87 6.19 5.93
CA ALA A 101 -23.87 6.19 4.47
C ALA A 101 -24.88 5.19 3.88
N LEU A 102 -24.96 3.99 4.44
CA LEU A 102 -25.94 2.98 4.02
C LEU A 102 -27.37 3.43 4.30
N ARG A 103 -27.65 4.02 5.47
CA ARG A 103 -28.98 4.58 5.79
C ARG A 103 -29.39 5.65 4.79
N THR A 104 -28.47 6.57 4.47
CA THR A 104 -28.70 7.62 3.46
C THR A 104 -28.96 7.02 2.08
N CYS A 105 -28.19 6.00 1.68
CA CYS A 105 -28.36 5.33 0.41
C CYS A 105 -29.71 4.62 0.29
N LEU A 106 -30.21 4.04 1.39
CA LEU A 106 -31.53 3.40 1.41
C LEU A 106 -32.68 4.41 1.28
N GLN A 107 -32.49 5.65 1.71
CA GLN A 107 -33.50 6.71 1.63
C GLN A 107 -33.47 7.47 0.29
N ALA A 108 -32.27 7.83 -0.18
CA ALA A 108 -32.07 8.69 -1.35
C ALA A 108 -31.64 7.94 -2.62
N GLY A 109 -31.43 6.62 -2.54
CA GLY A 109 -30.96 5.78 -3.65
C GLY A 109 -29.50 6.02 -4.07
N LYS A 110 -28.78 6.91 -3.38
CA LYS A 110 -27.37 7.26 -3.67
C LYS A 110 -26.57 7.38 -2.37
N PRO A 111 -25.31 6.91 -2.34
CA PRO A 111 -24.46 7.09 -1.19
C PRO A 111 -24.10 8.58 -1.01
N PRO A 112 -23.91 9.05 0.24
CA PRO A 112 -23.40 10.39 0.48
C PRO A 112 -21.95 10.51 -0.02
N PRO A 113 -21.47 11.73 -0.31
CA PRO A 113 -20.07 11.95 -0.66
C PRO A 113 -19.16 11.54 0.51
N LEU A 114 -17.91 11.20 0.19
CA LEU A 114 -16.90 10.91 1.19
C LEU A 114 -16.70 12.15 2.10
N PRO A 115 -16.75 12.01 3.43
CA PRO A 115 -16.66 13.17 4.30
C PRO A 115 -15.27 13.84 4.19
N PRO A 116 -15.19 15.18 4.37
CA PRO A 116 -13.91 15.87 4.44
C PRO A 116 -13.09 15.33 5.63
N PRO A 117 -11.76 15.39 5.58
CA PRO A 117 -10.91 15.00 6.72
C PRO A 117 -11.25 15.86 7.95
N VAL A 118 -11.31 15.26 9.15
CA VAL A 118 -11.74 15.96 10.37
C VAL A 118 -10.70 16.99 10.83
N VAL A 119 -9.41 16.71 10.63
CA VAL A 119 -8.32 17.70 10.70
C VAL A 119 -7.04 17.05 10.14
N ALA A 120 -6.37 17.76 9.23
CA ALA A 120 -4.93 17.65 8.99
C ALA A 120 -4.34 18.97 9.46
N ASN A 121 -3.70 18.98 10.63
CA ASN A 121 -2.80 20.02 11.12
C ASN A 121 -1.93 19.36 12.18
N GLY A 122 -0.81 18.79 11.75
CA GLY A 122 0.13 18.01 12.53
C GLY A 122 0.88 17.04 11.64
#